data_AF-A0A962L8W5-F1
#
_entry.id   AF-A0A962L8W5-F1
#
_cell.length_a   1.000
_cell.length_b   1.000
_cell.length_c   1.000
_cell.angle_alpha   90.00
_cell.angle_beta   90.00
_cell.angle_gamma   90.00
#
_symmetry.space_group_name_H-M   'P 1'
#
loop_
_entity.id
_entity.type
_entity.pdbx_description
1 polymer ?
#
loop_
_entity_poly.entity_id
_entity_poly.type
_entity_poly.pdbx_seq_one_letter_code
_entity_poly.pdbx_strand_id
1 'polypeptide(L)' 'STGGVHRVQVGDFMGTNWGKIESINDTRIDLTEIVSDGQGGWLRRPRTLELKGVSE' A
#
# COMPACT_ATOMS: atom_id res chain seq x y z
N SER A 1 -7.85 -17.16 -9.50
CA SER A 1 -7.46 -17.51 -8.13
C SER A 1 -6.55 -16.41 -7.61
N THR A 2 -6.93 -15.65 -6.58
CA THR A 2 -5.98 -14.66 -6.02
C THR A 2 -6.08 -14.54 -4.50
N GLY A 3 -6.53 -15.59 -3.82
CA GLY A 3 -6.15 -15.78 -2.43
C GLY A 3 -4.68 -16.21 -2.41
N GLY A 4 -3.82 -15.41 -1.80
CA GLY A 4 -2.40 -15.68 -1.68
C GLY A 4 -1.77 -14.78 -0.64
N VAL A 5 -0.78 -15.31 0.09
CA VAL A 5 0.00 -14.54 1.06
C VAL A 5 1.29 -14.08 0.39
N HIS A 6 1.49 -12.78 0.35
CA HIS A 6 2.74 -12.16 -0.13
C HIS A 6 3.47 -11.57 1.05
N ARG A 7 4.72 -12.00 1.26
CA ARG A 7 5.61 -11.40 2.26
C ARG A 7 6.31 -10.21 1.62
N VAL A 8 6.39 -9.12 2.36
CA VAL A 8 6.98 -7.85 1.95
C VAL A 8 7.70 -7.23 3.14
N GLN A 9 8.60 -6.29 2.87
CA GLN A 9 9.33 -5.49 3.86
C GLN A 9 9.33 -4.01 3.48
N VAL A 10 9.85 -3.15 4.37
CA VAL A 10 10.07 -1.73 4.07
C VAL A 10 10.93 -1.58 2.82
N GLY A 11 10.49 -0.74 1.89
CA GLY A 11 11.13 -0.54 0.58
C GLY A 11 10.52 -1.36 -0.57
N ASP A 12 9.80 -2.44 -0.27
CA ASP A 12 9.06 -3.20 -1.30
C ASP A 12 7.83 -2.41 -1.80
N PHE A 13 7.17 -2.93 -2.82
CA PHE A 13 6.01 -2.34 -3.46
C PHE A 13 4.79 -3.27 -3.40
N MET A 14 3.60 -2.69 -3.24
CA MET A 14 2.33 -3.42 -3.27
C MET A 14 1.18 -2.61 -3.90
N GLY A 15 0.07 -3.27 -4.16
CA GLY A 15 -1.11 -2.68 -4.79
C GLY A 15 -0.90 -2.36 -6.27
N THR A 16 -1.92 -1.77 -6.90
CA THR A 16 -1.91 -1.48 -8.35
C THR A 16 -1.25 -0.15 -8.70
N ASN A 17 -0.98 0.70 -7.71
CA ASN A 17 -0.52 2.08 -7.88
C ASN A 17 0.95 2.26 -7.43
N TRP A 18 1.78 1.22 -7.58
CA TRP A 18 3.19 1.25 -7.18
C TRP A 18 3.40 1.75 -5.75
N GLY A 19 2.58 1.26 -4.80
CA GLY A 19 2.61 1.69 -3.42
C GLY A 19 3.90 1.22 -2.75
N LYS A 20 4.87 2.12 -2.58
CA LYS A 20 6.11 1.83 -1.87
C LYS A 20 5.84 1.77 -0.38
N ILE A 21 6.31 0.72 0.29
CA ILE A 21 6.21 0.58 1.74
C ILE A 21 7.24 1.48 2.41
N GLU A 22 6.75 2.48 3.15
CA GLU A 22 7.59 3.42 3.89
C GLU A 22 7.83 2.95 5.33
N SER A 23 6.80 2.37 5.97
CA SER A 23 6.94 1.75 7.29
C SER A 23 5.92 0.64 7.54
N ILE A 24 6.30 -0.32 8.36
CA ILE A 24 5.45 -1.40 8.86
C ILE A 24 5.51 -1.36 10.39
N ASN A 25 4.36 -1.42 11.04
CA ASN A 25 4.26 -1.68 12.48
C ASN A 25 3.18 -2.74 12.75
N ASP A 26 2.96 -3.05 14.03
CA ASP A 26 2.11 -4.18 14.44
C ASP A 26 0.66 -4.06 13.98
N THR A 27 0.15 -2.85 13.75
CA THR A 27 -1.27 -2.62 13.44
C THR A 27 -1.50 -1.92 12.11
N ARG A 28 -0.46 -1.44 11.41
CA ARG A 28 -0.62 -0.78 10.12
C ARG A 28 0.64 -0.82 9.25
N ILE A 29 0.39 -0.54 7.97
CA ILE A 29 1.41 -0.31 6.96
C ILE A 29 1.17 1.07 6.36
N ASP A 30 2.23 1.89 6.28
CA ASP A 30 2.19 3.20 5.63
C ASP A 30 2.89 3.10 4.26
N LEU A 31 2.21 3.58 3.21
CA LEU A 31 2.60 3.50 1.81
C LEU A 31 2.63 4.89 1.15
N THR A 32 3.49 5.05 0.14
CA THR A 32 3.37 6.13 -0.86
C THR A 32 2.97 5.54 -2.21
N GLU A 33 1.77 5.88 -2.69
CA GLU A 33 1.30 5.49 -4.03
C GLU A 33 1.69 6.54 -5.08
N ILE A 34 1.83 6.11 -6.33
CA ILE A 34 1.91 6.99 -7.50
C ILE A 34 0.58 6.90 -8.24
N VAL A 35 -0.16 8.00 -8.30
CA VAL A 35 -1.48 8.06 -8.93
C VAL A 35 -1.53 9.17 -9.96
N SER A 36 -2.38 9.02 -10.98
CA SER A 36 -2.61 10.09 -11.95
C SER A 36 -3.28 11.29 -11.27
N ASP A 37 -2.90 12.49 -11.68
CA ASP A 37 -3.54 13.75 -11.26
C ASP A 37 -4.79 14.11 -12.08
N GLY A 38 -5.13 13.29 -13.09
CA GLY A 38 -6.25 13.53 -14.00
C GLY A 38 -5.96 14.49 -15.16
N GLN A 39 -4.76 15.07 -15.24
CA GLN A 39 -4.32 16.02 -16.28
C GLN A 39 -3.10 15.51 -17.07
N GLY A 40 -2.83 14.20 -16.99
CA GLY A 40 -1.69 13.56 -17.66
C GLY A 40 -0.40 13.58 -16.83
N GLY A 41 -0.43 14.10 -15.60
CA GLY A 41 0.65 14.03 -14.63
C GLY A 41 0.46 12.92 -13.60
N TRP A 42 1.39 12.91 -12.64
CA TRP A 42 1.46 11.94 -11.55
C TRP A 42 1.72 12.67 -10.24
N LEU A 43 1.09 12.20 -9.16
CA LEU A 43 1.34 12.68 -7.82
C LEU A 43 1.62 11.52 -6.86
N ARG A 44 2.32 11.83 -5.77
CA ARG A 44 2.55 10.92 -4.65
C ARG A 44 1.42 11.06 -3.64
N ARG A 45 0.78 9.95 -3.28
CA ARG A 45 -0.33 9.92 -2.32
C ARG A 45 0.01 9.02 -1.13
N PRO A 46 0.11 9.57 0.09
CA PRO A 46 0.22 8.76 1.29
C PRO A 46 -1.03 7.90 1.50
N ARG A 47 -0.84 6.65 1.89
CA ARG A 47 -1.91 5.70 2.21
C ARG A 47 -1.53 4.89 3.43
N THR A 48 -2.46 4.76 4.36
CA THR A 48 -2.33 3.86 5.52
C THR A 48 -3.26 2.67 5.34
N LEU A 49 -2.72 1.48 5.50
CA LEU A 49 -3.47 0.23 5.57
C LEU A 49 -3.48 -0.24 7.03
N GLU A 50 -4.62 -0.12 7.68
CA GLU A 50 -4.83 -0.63 9.04
C GLU A 50 -5.05 -2.15 9.01
N LEU A 51 -4.52 -2.85 10.01
CA LEU A 51 -4.79 -4.25 10.25
C LEU A 51 -6.27 -4.39 10.60
N LYS A 52 -7.05 -4.92 9.66
CA LYS A 52 -8.43 -5.28 9.96
C LYS A 52 -8.42 -6.51 10.87
N GLY A 53 -9.02 -6.36 12.04
CA GLY A 53 -9.36 -7.51 12.89
C GLY A 53 -10.31 -8.46 12.17
N VAL A 54 -10.50 -9.64 12.76
CA VAL A 54 -11.49 -10.59 12.27
C VAL A 54 -12.88 -9.96 12.43
N SER A 55 -13.53 -9.60 11.32
CA SER A 55 -14.97 -9.34 11.31
C SER A 55 -15.70 -10.68 11.45
N GLU A 56 -16.60 -10.79 12.43
CA GLU A 56 -17.51 -11.93 12.59
C GLU A 56 -18.36 -12.18 11.34
#